data_AF-A0A7K2WVQ8-F1
#
_entry.id   AF-A0A7K2WVQ8-F1
#
_cell.length_a   1.000
_cell.length_b   1.000
_cell.length_c   1.000
_cell.angle_alpha   90.00
_cell.angle_beta   90.00
_cell.angle_gamma   90.00
#
_symmetry.space_group_name_H-M   'P 1'
#
loop_
_entity.id
_entity.type
_entity.pdbx_description
1 polymer ?
#
loop_
_entity_poly.entity_id
_entity_poly.type
_entity_poly.pdbx_seq_one_letter_code
_entity_poly.pdbx_strand_id
1 'polypeptide(L)'
;MNSSADDVIRSVADAVEQRALARGTHVPALGSVRSMVDSDESEMAVDYLVNTVNSYRLTLGQDEYDRLMWAADKLGSADDVTDIDPQLLVPAADEA
;
A
#
# COMPACT_ATOMS: atom_id res chain seq x y z
N MET A 1 -0.93 19.36 -4.92
CA MET A 1 -0.31 18.63 -6.06
C MET A 1 0.53 17.51 -5.47
N ASN A 2 -0.11 16.41 -5.07
CA ASN A 2 0.55 15.23 -4.54
C ASN A 2 0.58 14.09 -5.57
N SER A 3 0.43 14.41 -6.87
CA SER A 3 0.33 13.43 -7.97
C SER A 3 1.36 12.32 -7.87
N SER A 4 2.61 12.62 -7.47
CA SER A 4 3.64 11.60 -7.31
C SER A 4 3.43 10.66 -6.11
N ALA A 5 2.87 11.13 -5.00
CA ALA A 5 2.49 10.30 -3.86
C ALA A 5 1.22 9.49 -4.18
N ASP A 6 0.25 10.13 -4.84
CA ASP A 6 -0.99 9.51 -5.31
C ASP A 6 -0.71 8.34 -6.26
N ASP A 7 0.19 8.55 -7.22
CA ASP A 7 0.63 7.52 -8.18
C ASP A 7 1.36 6.36 -7.47
N VAL A 8 2.14 6.66 -6.43
CA VAL A 8 2.80 5.63 -5.62
C VAL A 8 1.78 4.80 -4.84
N ILE A 9 0.83 5.43 -4.15
CA ILE A 9 -0.21 4.74 -3.38
C ILE A 9 -1.03 3.84 -4.30
N ARG A 10 -1.44 4.37 -5.47
CA ARG A 10 -2.16 3.60 -6.50
C ARG A 10 -1.34 2.40 -6.98
N SER A 11 -0.07 2.62 -7.32
CA SER A 11 0.82 1.55 -7.79
C SER A 11 1.03 0.45 -6.74
N VAL A 12 1.16 0.80 -5.46
CA VAL A 12 1.31 -0.18 -4.38
C VAL A 12 0.01 -0.95 -4.18
N ALA A 13 -1.13 -0.27 -4.15
CA ALA A 13 -2.45 -0.91 -4.04
C ALA A 13 -2.69 -1.91 -5.20
N ASP A 14 -2.34 -1.55 -6.43
CA ASP A 14 -2.44 -2.43 -7.60
C ASP A 14 -1.53 -3.65 -7.48
N ALA A 15 -0.28 -3.47 -7.06
CA ALA A 15 0.66 -4.57 -6.89
C ALA A 15 0.19 -5.57 -5.82
N VAL A 16 -0.33 -5.05 -4.70
CA VAL A 16 -0.91 -5.85 -3.62
C VAL A 16 -2.16 -6.58 -4.08
N GLU A 17 -3.03 -5.94 -4.87
CA GLU A 17 -4.24 -6.56 -5.41
C GLU A 17 -3.89 -7.70 -6.37
N GLN A 18 -2.96 -7.47 -7.29
CA GLN A 18 -2.49 -8.51 -8.21
C GLN A 18 -1.92 -9.70 -7.46
N ARG A 19 -1.17 -9.46 -6.39
CA ARG A 19 -0.62 -10.52 -5.53
C ARG A 19 -1.72 -11.27 -4.77
N ALA A 20 -2.76 -10.58 -4.31
CA ALA A 20 -3.91 -11.21 -3.67
C ALA A 20 -4.71 -12.07 -4.67
N LEU A 21 -4.97 -11.55 -5.87
CA LEU A 21 -5.66 -12.25 -6.95
C LEU A 21 -4.89 -13.50 -7.40
N ALA A 22 -3.56 -13.43 -7.51
CA ALA A 22 -2.71 -14.58 -7.81
C ALA A 22 -2.81 -15.69 -6.74
N ARG A 23 -3.16 -15.33 -5.50
CA ARG A 23 -3.44 -16.27 -4.39
C ARG A 23 -4.91 -16.70 -4.33
N GLY A 24 -5.74 -16.30 -5.29
CA GLY A 24 -7.18 -16.58 -5.32
C GLY A 24 -8.00 -15.77 -4.32
N THR A 25 -7.43 -14.70 -3.76
CA THR A 25 -8.12 -13.81 -2.80
C THR A 25 -8.52 -12.52 -3.47
N HIS A 26 -9.80 -12.16 -3.36
CA HIS A 26 -10.29 -10.86 -3.81
C HIS A 26 -10.42 -9.92 -2.61
N VAL A 27 -9.77 -8.75 -2.69
CA VAL A 27 -9.75 -7.75 -1.61
C VAL A 27 -10.36 -6.44 -2.13
N PRO A 28 -11.69 -6.28 -2.04
CA PRO A 28 -12.39 -5.10 -2.59
C PRO A 28 -11.94 -3.78 -1.93
N ALA A 29 -11.40 -3.85 -0.71
CA ALA A 29 -10.81 -2.71 0.00
C ALA A 29 -9.70 -2.02 -0.81
N LEU A 30 -8.94 -2.74 -1.63
CA LEU A 30 -7.90 -2.14 -2.48
C LEU A 30 -8.50 -1.27 -3.60
N GLY A 31 -9.71 -1.59 -4.05
CA GLY A 31 -10.49 -0.71 -4.92
C GLY A 31 -10.90 0.60 -4.25
N SER A 32 -11.22 0.56 -2.96
CA SER A 32 -11.53 1.75 -2.17
C SER A 32 -10.31 2.64 -1.96
N VAL A 33 -9.10 2.08 -1.79
CA VAL A 33 -7.84 2.85 -1.76
C VAL A 33 -7.70 3.71 -3.01
N ARG A 34 -7.90 3.14 -4.20
CA ARG A 34 -7.84 3.89 -5.45
C ARG A 34 -8.90 4.99 -5.54
N SER A 35 -10.13 4.68 -5.13
CA SER A 35 -11.23 5.65 -5.14
C SER A 35 -10.95 6.83 -4.20
N MET A 36 -10.29 6.60 -3.05
CA MET A 36 -9.90 7.66 -2.13
C MET A 36 -8.81 8.54 -2.72
N VAL A 37 -7.77 7.93 -3.33
CA VAL A 37 -6.73 8.69 -4.06
C VAL A 37 -7.33 9.56 -5.16
N ASP A 38 -8.29 9.02 -5.94
CA ASP A 38 -8.97 9.78 -7.00
C ASP A 38 -9.88 10.91 -6.45
N SER A 39 -10.21 10.86 -5.15
CA SER A 39 -11.01 11.86 -4.44
C SER A 39 -10.17 12.84 -3.62
N ASP A 40 -8.84 12.90 -3.85
CA ASP A 40 -7.87 13.69 -3.07
C ASP A 40 -7.78 13.29 -1.58
N GLU A 41 -8.22 12.08 -1.23
CA GLU A 41 -8.22 11.53 0.13
C GLU A 41 -6.99 10.65 0.40
N SER A 42 -5.81 11.04 -0.12
CA SER A 42 -4.60 10.21 -0.12
C SER A 42 -4.05 9.88 1.27
N GLU A 43 -4.19 10.78 2.25
CA GLU A 43 -3.82 10.52 3.65
C GLU A 43 -4.65 9.36 4.22
N MET A 44 -5.98 9.41 4.03
CA MET A 44 -6.88 8.33 4.44
C MET A 44 -6.65 7.05 3.63
N ALA A 45 -6.25 7.18 2.36
CA ALA A 45 -5.93 6.03 1.52
C ALA A 45 -4.70 5.26 2.03
N VAL A 46 -3.70 5.95 2.60
CA VAL A 46 -2.52 5.31 3.23
C VAL A 46 -2.94 4.49 4.45
N ASP A 47 -3.64 5.10 5.41
CA ASP A 47 -4.13 4.41 6.61
C ASP A 47 -5.00 3.19 6.22
N TYR A 48 -5.93 3.39 5.29
CA TYR A 48 -6.80 2.31 4.84
C TYR A 48 -6.05 1.18 4.14
N LEU A 49 -5.00 1.50 3.37
CA LEU A 49 -4.12 0.50 2.74
C LEU A 49 -3.36 -0.29 3.80
N VAL A 50 -2.76 0.37 4.81
CA VAL A 50 -2.05 -0.29 5.91
C VAL A 50 -2.98 -1.23 6.66
N ASN A 51 -4.16 -0.75 7.06
CA ASN A 51 -5.15 -1.56 7.75
C ASN A 51 -5.60 -2.76 6.88
N THR A 52 -5.75 -2.57 5.57
CA THR A 52 -6.10 -3.64 4.63
C THR A 52 -4.99 -4.68 4.55
N VAL A 53 -3.73 -4.25 4.39
CA VAL A 53 -2.56 -5.14 4.34
C VAL A 53 -2.48 -6.00 5.60
N ASN A 54 -2.61 -5.38 6.78
CA ASN A 54 -2.59 -6.08 8.07
C ASN A 54 -3.78 -7.04 8.22
N SER A 55 -5.00 -6.56 7.97
CA SER A 55 -6.23 -7.35 8.16
C SER A 55 -6.30 -8.57 7.26
N TYR A 56 -5.85 -8.44 6.01
CA TYR A 56 -5.87 -9.52 5.02
C TYR A 56 -4.56 -10.31 4.96
N ARG A 57 -3.58 -9.99 5.84
CA ARG A 57 -2.25 -10.62 5.86
C ARG A 57 -1.59 -10.60 4.47
N LEU A 58 -1.73 -9.48 3.77
CA LEU A 58 -1.14 -9.30 2.45
C LEU A 58 0.33 -8.95 2.62
N THR A 59 1.17 -9.54 1.78
CA THR A 59 2.61 -9.32 1.86
C THR A 59 2.99 -8.10 1.04
N LEU A 60 3.89 -7.27 1.55
CA LEU A 60 4.52 -6.14 0.83
C LEU A 60 6.00 -6.44 0.59
N GLY A 61 6.50 -6.11 -0.59
CA GLY A 61 7.94 -6.09 -0.83
C GLY A 61 8.60 -4.90 -0.14
N GLN A 62 9.88 -5.03 0.22
CA GLN A 62 10.63 -3.93 0.84
C GLN A 62 10.61 -2.64 -0.02
N ASP A 63 10.77 -2.76 -1.35
CA ASP A 63 10.70 -1.58 -2.24
C ASP A 63 9.30 -0.94 -2.30
N GLU A 64 8.25 -1.73 -2.06
CA GLU A 64 6.86 -1.22 -2.00
C GLU A 64 6.64 -0.48 -0.68
N TYR A 65 7.19 -1.02 0.42
CA TYR A 65 7.18 -0.38 1.72
C TYR A 65 7.93 0.94 1.70
N ASP A 66 9.14 0.98 1.16
CA ASP A 66 9.97 2.19 1.13
C ASP A 66 9.32 3.29 0.27
N ARG A 67 8.70 2.90 -0.85
CA ARG A 67 7.93 3.83 -1.68
C ARG A 67 6.68 4.33 -0.97
N LEU A 68 5.94 3.44 -0.30
CA LEU A 68 4.77 3.83 0.48
C LEU A 68 5.14 4.75 1.64
N MET A 69 6.23 4.46 2.34
CA MET A 69 6.79 5.31 3.40
C MET A 69 7.15 6.69 2.87
N TRP A 70 7.80 6.77 1.71
CA TRP A 70 8.10 8.06 1.08
C TRP A 70 6.83 8.85 0.72
N ALA A 71 5.81 8.18 0.17
CA ALA A 71 4.55 8.82 -0.17
C ALA A 71 3.82 9.32 1.09
N ALA A 72 3.80 8.51 2.15
CA ALA A 72 3.20 8.85 3.43
C ALA A 72 3.94 10.00 4.14
N ASP A 73 5.26 10.05 4.09
CA ASP A 73 6.06 11.17 4.60
C ASP A 73 5.70 12.50 3.91
N LYS A 74 5.48 12.48 2.59
CA LYS A 74 5.01 13.66 1.85
C LYS A 74 3.63 14.15 2.27
N LEU A 75 2.79 13.22 2.74
CA LEU A 75 1.43 13.48 3.19
C LEU A 75 1.36 13.77 4.70
N GLY A 76 2.45 13.59 5.45
CA GLY A 76 2.45 13.71 6.91
C GLY A 76 1.84 12.51 7.65
N SER A 77 1.73 11.37 6.96
CA SER A 77 1.13 10.10 7.43
C SER A 77 2.15 8.97 7.58
N ALA A 78 3.45 9.29 7.70
CA ALA A 78 4.50 8.28 7.78
C ALA A 78 4.32 7.31 8.97
N ASP A 79 3.80 7.80 10.09
CA ASP A 79 3.52 7.00 11.28
C ASP A 79 2.56 5.85 10.96
N ASP A 80 1.55 6.08 10.11
CA ASP A 80 0.58 5.04 9.72
C ASP A 80 1.27 3.87 8.99
N VAL A 81 2.30 4.13 8.18
CA VAL A 81 3.03 3.07 7.46
C VAL A 81 3.89 2.23 8.42
N THR A 82 4.32 2.79 9.54
CA THR A 82 5.08 2.04 10.55
C THR A 82 4.25 0.98 11.28
N ASP A 83 2.92 1.08 11.22
CA ASP A 83 1.99 0.10 11.79
C ASP A 83 1.82 -1.17 10.94
N ILE A 84 2.46 -1.25 9.76
CA ILE A 84 2.50 -2.49 8.99
C ILE A 84 3.22 -3.57 9.80
N ASP A 85 2.58 -4.73 9.95
CA ASP A 85 3.18 -5.87 10.65
C ASP A 85 4.48 -6.27 9.94
N PRO A 86 5.65 -6.23 10.63
CA PRO A 86 6.94 -6.52 10.02
C PRO A 86 7.03 -7.94 9.46
N GLN A 87 6.18 -8.87 9.90
CA GLN A 87 6.12 -10.23 9.35
C GLN A 87 5.53 -10.27 7.93
N LEU A 88 4.85 -9.20 7.49
CA LEU A 88 4.28 -9.07 6.15
C LEU A 88 5.26 -8.46 5.16
N LEU A 89 6.40 -7.94 5.63
CA LEU A 89 7.45 -7.42 4.78
C LEU A 89 8.31 -8.56 4.25
N VAL A 90 8.33 -8.68 2.92
CA VAL A 90 9.14 -9.67 2.21
C VAL A 90 10.35 -8.94 1.66
N PRO A 91 11.57 -9.49 1.80
CA PRO A 91 12.72 -8.95 1.08
C PRO A 91 12.39 -8.90 -0.41
N ALA A 92 12.86 -7.85 -1.09
CA ALA A 92 12.85 -7.81 -2.54
C ALA A 92 13.45 -9.14 -3.02
N ALA A 93 12.70 -9.89 -3.83
CA ALA A 93 13.17 -11.18 -4.30
C ALA A 93 14.51 -10.94 -5.00
N ASP A 94 15.59 -11.42 -4.40
CA ASP A 94 16.87 -11.60 -5.09
C ASP A 94 16.52 -12.49 -6.28
N GLU A 95 16.52 -11.93 -7.49
CA GLU A 95 16.31 -12.69 -8.71
C GLU A 95 17.44 -13.72 -8.81
N ALA A 96 17.16 -14.95 -8.38
CA ALA A 96 18.05 -16.10 -8.49
C ALA A 96 18.11 -16.64 -9.93
#